data_AF-A0A916X0F7-F1
#
_entry.id   AF-A0A916X0F7-F1
#
_cell.length_a   1.000
_cell.length_b   1.000
_cell.length_c   1.000
_cell.angle_alpha   90.00
_cell.angle_beta   90.00
_cell.angle_gamma   90.00
#
_symmetry.space_group_name_H-M   'P 1'
#
loop_
_entity.id
_entity.type
_entity.pdbx_description
1 polymer ?
#
loop_
_entity_poly.entity_id
_entity_poly.type
_entity_poly.pdbx_seq_one_letter_code
_entity_poly.pdbx_strand_id
1 'polypeptide(L)' 'MYGQQHIGRALLTPDEVRTLRPDRQLLFLAGQRPIVAAKLRYYADREFAGRFDPA' A
#
# COMPACT_ATOMS: atom_id res chain seq x y z
N MET A 1 29.12 -26.03 -11.95
CA MET A 1 27.88 -25.31 -12.33
C MET A 1 27.40 -24.56 -11.10
N TYR A 2 27.61 -23.25 -11.03
CA TYR A 2 27.05 -22.44 -9.94
C TYR A 2 25.57 -22.22 -10.23
N GLY A 3 24.71 -22.87 -9.45
CA GLY A 3 23.27 -22.63 -9.49
C GLY A 3 23.00 -21.20 -9.09
N GLN A 4 22.61 -20.36 -10.04
CA GLN A 4 22.07 -19.04 -9.75
C GLN A 4 20.72 -19.26 -9.05
N GLN A 5 20.72 -19.28 -7.71
CA GLN A 5 19.49 -19.16 -6.94
C GLN A 5 18.94 -17.76 -7.19
N HIS A 6 17.90 -17.66 -8.02
CA HIS A 6 17.07 -16.48 -8.15
C HIS A 6 16.24 -16.34 -6.86
N ILE A 7 16.86 -15.87 -5.78
CA ILE A 7 16.14 -15.48 -4.57
C ILE A 7 15.36 -14.22 -4.99
N GLY A 8 14.05 -14.38 -5.25
CA GLY A 8 13.18 -13.26 -5.61
C GLY A 8 13.31 -12.16 -4.57
N ARG A 9 13.75 -10.96 -4.99
CA ARG A 9 13.88 -9.82 -4.08
C ARG A 9 12.51 -9.58 -3.44
N ALA A 10 12.47 -9.46 -2.11
CA ALA A 10 11.25 -9.10 -1.41
C ALA A 10 10.69 -7.81 -2.04
N LEU A 11 9.40 -7.80 -2.35
CA LEU A 11 8.72 -6.66 -2.98
C LEU A 11 8.82 -5.39 -2.13
N LEU A 12 8.92 -5.57 -0.81
CA LEU A 12 9.25 -4.56 0.17
C LEU A 12 10.01 -5.23 1.32
N THR A 13 10.98 -4.54 1.91
CA THR A 13 11.59 -4.99 3.15
C THR A 13 10.67 -4.67 4.34
N PRO A 14 10.74 -5.43 5.45
CA PRO A 14 9.99 -5.12 6.66
C PRO A 14 10.24 -3.71 7.19
N ASP A 15 11.44 -3.15 6.94
CA ASP A 15 11.81 -1.80 7.33
C ASP A 15 11.04 -0.73 6.53
N GLU A 16 10.92 -0.93 5.20
CA GLU A 16 10.10 -0.08 4.34
C GLU A 16 8.62 -0.11 4.72
N VAL A 17 8.13 -1.23 5.27
CA VAL A 17 6.75 -1.31 5.80
C VAL A 17 6.62 -0.53 7.11
N ARG A 18 7.65 -0.59 7.97
CA ARG A 18 7.64 0.06 9.30
C ARG A 18 7.80 1.58 9.23
N THR A 19 8.47 2.09 8.20
CA THR A 19 8.68 3.53 7.99
C THR A 19 7.53 4.22 7.25
N LEU A 20 6.51 3.47 6.81
CA LEU A 20 5.32 4.05 6.18
C LEU A 20 4.61 5.00 7.14
N ARG A 21 4.43 6.24 6.67
CA ARG A 21 3.66 7.24 7.37
C ARG A 21 2.22 6.75 7.61
N PRO A 22 1.59 7.09 8.76
CA PRO A 22 0.24 6.61 9.10
C PRO A 22 -0.86 7.11 8.13
N ASP A 23 -0.58 8.15 7.36
CA ASP A 23 -1.43 8.66 6.29
C ASP A 23 -1.26 7.95 4.95
N ARG A 24 -0.37 6.96 4.86
CA ARG A 24 -0.06 6.20 3.65
C ARG A 24 -0.43 4.73 3.81
N GLN A 25 -0.70 4.09 2.68
CA GLN A 25 -1.00 2.67 2.58
C GLN A 25 -0.26 2.05 1.39
N LEU A 26 -0.01 0.75 1.45
CA LEU A 26 0.62 0.01 0.38
C LEU A 26 -0.43 -0.83 -0.35
N LEU A 27 -0.50 -0.69 -1.68
CA LEU A 27 -1.42 -1.45 -2.53
C LEU A 27 -0.65 -2.53 -3.27
N PHE A 28 -1.16 -3.77 -3.18
CA PHE A 28 -0.67 -4.91 -3.92
C PHE A 28 -1.67 -5.23 -5.02
N LEU A 29 -1.29 -4.96 -6.26
CA LEU A 29 -2.07 -5.28 -7.45
C LEU A 29 -1.31 -6.31 -8.28
N ALA A 30 -2.03 -7.30 -8.82
CA ALA A 30 -1.43 -8.35 -9.62
C ALA A 30 -0.69 -7.76 -10.83
N GLY A 31 0.56 -8.17 -11.03
CA GLY A 31 1.39 -7.69 -12.14
C GLY A 31 1.93 -6.26 -11.98
N GLN A 32 1.73 -5.60 -10.84
CA GLN A 32 2.26 -4.26 -10.56
C GLN A 32 3.25 -4.28 -9.40
N ARG A 33 4.20 -3.33 -9.43
CA ARG A 33 5.03 -3.06 -8.25
C ARG A 33 4.13 -2.51 -7.13
N PRO A 34 4.43 -2.79 -5.86
CA PRO A 34 3.66 -2.22 -4.76
C PRO A 34 3.58 -0.70 -4.87
N ILE A 35 2.37 -0.16 -4.68
CA ILE A 35 2.10 1.27 -4.85
C ILE A 35 1.94 1.90 -3.47
N VAL A 36 2.70 2.96 -3.20
CA VAL A 36 2.50 3.79 -2.02
C VAL A 36 1.39 4.80 -2.32
N ALA A 37 0.22 4.59 -1.72
CA ALA A 37 -0.94 5.45 -1.88
C ALA A 37 -1.24 6.25 -0.61
N ALA A 38 -1.96 7.36 -0.75
CA ALA A 38 -2.57 8.03 0.40
C ALA A 38 -3.72 7.19 0.95
N LYS A 39 -3.87 7.16 2.27
CA LYS A 39 -4.99 6.50 2.94
C LYS A 39 -6.24 7.37 2.75
N LEU A 40 -7.18 6.83 1.98
CA LEU A 40 -8.49 7.42 1.77
C LEU A 40 -9.31 7.32 3.07
N ARG A 41 -9.84 8.43 3.55
CA ARG A 41 -10.64 8.49 4.78
C ARG A 41 -12.04 8.93 4.42
N TYR A 42 -12.96 7.97 4.32
CA TYR A 42 -14.36 8.23 3.94
C TYR A 42 -15.07 9.27 4.82
N TYR A 43 -14.63 9.44 6.08
CA TYR A 43 -15.18 10.41 7.03
C TYR A 43 -14.54 11.81 6.96
N ALA A 44 -13.40 11.96 6.28
CA ALA A 44 -12.63 13.21 6.25
C ALA A 44 -12.49 13.78 4.84
N ASP A 45 -12.51 12.94 3.81
CA ASP A 45 -12.37 13.35 2.43
C ASP A 45 -13.70 13.87 1.88
N ARG A 46 -13.69 15.11 1.37
CA ARG A 46 -14.89 15.83 0.88
C ARG A 46 -15.64 15.10 -0.23
N GLU A 47 -14.96 14.25 -0.99
CA GLU A 47 -15.55 13.44 -2.06
C GLU A 47 -16.57 12.41 -1.54
N PHE A 48 -16.50 12.10 -0.23
CA PHE A 48 -17.35 11.15 0.48
C PHE A 48 -18.43 11.81 1.35
N ALA A 49 -18.44 13.15 1.47
CA ALA A 49 -19.42 13.87 2.27
C ALA A 49 -20.87 13.56 1.82
N GLY A 50 -21.76 13.20 2.76
CA GLY A 50 -23.15 12.86 2.48
C GLY A 50 -23.40 11.53 1.76
N ARG A 51 -22.37 10.75 1.40
CA ARG A 51 -22.53 9.41 0.80
C ARG A 51 -22.52 8.27 1.82
N PHE A 52 -21.90 8.49 2.97
CA PHE A 52 -21.73 7.49 4.03
C PHE A 52 -22.09 8.04 5.43
N ASP A 53 -22.77 9.18 5.49
CA ASP A 53 -23.31 9.67 6.76
C ASP A 53 -24.37 8.68 7.25
N PRO A 54 -24.28 8.23 8.52
CA PRO A 54 -25.33 7.42 9.11
C PRO A 54 -26.65 8.22 9.09
N ALA A 55 -27.73 7.54 8.72
CA ALA A 55 -29.08 8.11 8.64
C ALA A 55 -29.60 8.61 9.99
#